data_AF-A0A1I6V1D0-F1
#
_entry.id   AF-A0A1I6V1D0-F1
#
_cell.length_a   1.000
_cell.length_b   1.000
_cell.length_c   1.000
_cell.angle_alpha   90.00
_cell.angle_beta   90.00
_cell.angle_gamma   90.00
#
_symmetry.space_group_name_H-M   'P 1'
#
loop_
_entity.id
_entity.type
_entity.pdbx_description
1 polymer ?
#
loop_
_entity_poly.entity_id
_entity_poly.type
_entity_poly.pdbx_seq_one_letter_code
_entity_poly.pdbx_strand_id
1 'polypeptide(L)' 'MKNVIEKVIYFVFTIFIYILLRKVVTLAWDNFVPLNFKTNLLGAFVVFPIMVGASFILASITFKFIKKA' A
#
# COMPACT_ATOMS: atom_id res chain seq x y z
N MET A 1 18.80 19.14 5.39
CA MET A 1 18.77 17.82 6.10
C MET A 1 17.40 17.48 6.68
N LYS A 2 16.73 18.36 7.45
CA LYS A 2 15.37 18.11 7.99
C LYS A 2 14.34 17.63 6.94
N ASN A 3 14.26 18.30 5.79
CA ASN A 3 13.30 17.92 4.73
C ASN A 3 13.60 16.59 4.03
N VAL A 4 14.87 16.15 4.05
CA VAL A 4 15.26 14.85 3.46
C VAL A 4 14.85 13.74 4.42
N ILE A 5 15.13 13.91 5.71
CA ILE A 5 14.74 12.95 6.76
C ILE A 5 13.22 12.78 6.77
N GLU A 6 12.44 13.86 6.67
CA GLU A 6 10.98 13.78 6.63
C GLU A 6 10.47 12.95 5.43
N LYS A 7 11.04 13.15 4.25
CA LYS A 7 10.71 12.35 3.05
C LYS A 7 11.06 10.88 3.21
N VAL A 8 12.19 10.58 3.86
CA VAL A 8 12.61 9.20 4.13
C VAL A 8 11.63 8.53 5.10
N ILE A 9 11.25 9.20 6.19
CA ILE A 9 10.28 8.65 7.15
C ILE A 9 8.93 8.44 6.47
N TYR A 10 8.49 9.40 5.65
CA TYR A 10 7.27 9.24 4.84
C TYR A 10 7.33 8.00 3.95
N PHE A 11 8.44 7.80 3.24
CA PHE A 11 8.61 6.66 2.35
C PHE A 11 8.63 5.32 3.11
N VAL A 12 9.35 5.25 4.23
CA VAL A 12 9.37 4.05 5.10
C VAL A 12 7.97 3.74 5.62
N PHE A 13 7.21 4.77 6.00
CA PHE A 13 5.84 4.61 6.47
C PHE A 13 4.89 4.14 5.36
N THR A 14 5.03 4.67 4.14
CA THR A 14 4.29 4.18 2.97
C THR A 14 4.58 2.71 2.68
N ILE A 15 5.85 2.29 2.76
CA ILE A 15 6.23 0.87 2.61
C ILE A 15 5.57 0.02 3.70
N PHE A 16 5.57 0.49 4.95
CA PHE A 16 4.91 -0.21 6.05
C PHE A 16 3.41 -0.40 5.80
N ILE A 17 2.71 0.65 5.37
CA ILE A 17 1.28 0.57 4.99
C ILE A 17 1.09 -0.41 3.83
N TYR A 18 1.95 -0.35 2.80
CA TYR A 18 1.87 -1.24 1.66
C TYR A 18 2.00 -2.71 2.06
N ILE A 19 2.93 -3.04 2.96
CA ILE A 19 3.11 -4.42 3.47
C ILE A 19 1.84 -4.89 4.20
N LEU A 20 1.24 -4.03 5.02
CA LEU A 20 -0.02 -4.35 5.71
C LEU A 20 -1.17 -4.57 4.73
N LEU A 21 -1.35 -3.66 3.77
CA LEU A 21 -2.38 -3.80 2.72
C LEU A 21 -2.19 -5.10 1.95
N ARG A 22 -0.96 -5.40 1.53
CA ARG A 22 -0.64 -6.62 0.79
C ARG A 22 -1.04 -7.85 1.59
N LYS A 23 -0.79 -7.89 2.90
CA LYS A 23 -1.14 -9.04 3.73
C LYS A 23 -2.65 -9.27 3.78
N VAL A 24 -3.42 -8.20 3.95
CA VAL A 24 -4.90 -8.26 3.95
C VAL A 24 -5.43 -8.69 2.58
N VAL A 25 -4.92 -8.08 1.50
CA VAL A 25 -5.33 -8.42 0.14
C VAL A 25 -4.97 -9.86 -0.20
N THR A 26 -3.78 -10.34 0.19
CA THR A 26 -3.36 -11.73 -0.07
C THR A 26 -4.26 -12.71 0.67
N LEU A 27 -4.57 -12.45 1.95
CA LEU A 27 -5.51 -13.28 2.72
C LEU A 27 -6.90 -13.31 2.08
N ALA A 28 -7.41 -12.16 1.62
CA ALA A 28 -8.70 -12.14 0.91
C ALA A 28 -8.60 -12.87 -0.44
N TRP A 29 -7.53 -12.65 -1.19
CA TRP A 29 -7.32 -13.24 -2.50
C TRP A 29 -7.27 -14.76 -2.44
N ASP A 30 -6.51 -15.33 -1.50
CA ASP A 30 -6.36 -16.78 -1.36
C ASP A 30 -7.67 -17.47 -0.94
N ASN A 31 -8.57 -16.76 -0.24
CA ASN A 31 -9.86 -17.29 0.19
C ASN A 31 -10.98 -17.13 -0.87
N PHE A 32 -10.95 -16.07 -1.67
CA PHE A 32 -12.06 -15.71 -2.57
C PHE A 32 -11.73 -15.88 -4.06
N VAL A 33 -10.45 -15.91 -4.44
CA VAL A 33 -10.03 -15.88 -5.84
C VAL A 33 -9.35 -17.20 -6.21
N PRO A 34 -9.94 -17.98 -7.13
CA PRO A 34 -9.32 -19.22 -7.57
C PRO A 34 -7.98 -18.94 -8.28
N LEU A 35 -6.97 -19.75 -7.98
CA LEU A 35 -5.65 -19.72 -8.58
C LEU A 35 -5.74 -20.08 -10.06
N ASN A 36 -5.94 -19.08 -10.92
CA ASN A 36 -5.94 -19.22 -12.36
C ASN A 36 -5.16 -18.09 -13.03
N PHE A 37 -4.75 -18.30 -14.28
CA PHE A 37 -3.91 -17.34 -15.00
C PHE A 37 -4.59 -15.97 -15.19
N LYS A 38 -5.90 -15.94 -15.43
CA LYS A 38 -6.65 -14.69 -15.66
C LYS A 38 -6.76 -13.86 -14.39
N THR A 39 -7.02 -14.48 -13.25
CA THR A 39 -7.07 -13.82 -11.95
C THR A 39 -5.69 -13.34 -11.55
N ASN A 40 -4.64 -14.12 -11.75
CA ASN A 40 -3.27 -13.67 -11.47
C ASN A 40 -2.87 -12.43 -12.27
N LEU A 41 -3.28 -12.33 -13.54
CA LEU A 41 -3.10 -11.12 -14.34
C LEU A 41 -3.86 -9.91 -13.77
N LEU A 42 -5.10 -10.10 -13.30
CA LEU A 42 -5.84 -9.05 -12.59
C LEU A 42 -5.14 -8.61 -11.31
N GLY A 43 -4.61 -9.56 -10.54
CA GLY A 43 -3.80 -9.29 -9.36
C GLY A 43 -2.59 -8.41 -9.68
N ALA A 44 -1.87 -8.74 -10.75
CA ALA A 44 -0.64 -8.05 -11.14
C ALA A 44 -0.88 -6.68 -11.79
N PHE A 45 -1.88 -6.54 -12.67
CA PHE A 45 -2.09 -5.34 -13.47
C PHE A 45 -3.14 -4.38 -12.92
N VAL A 46 -4.04 -4.84 -12.05
CA VAL A 46 -5.12 -4.01 -11.49
C VAL A 46 -4.94 -3.85 -10.00
N VAL A 47 -4.86 -4.96 -9.26
CA VAL A 47 -4.82 -4.91 -7.80
C VAL A 47 -3.51 -4.31 -7.29
N PHE A 48 -2.38 -4.68 -7.87
CA PHE A 48 -1.07 -4.16 -7.45
C PHE A 48 -0.96 -2.62 -7.63
N PRO A 49 -1.27 -2.02 -8.80
CA PRO A 49 -1.25 -0.56 -8.94
C PRO A 49 -2.21 0.16 -7.98
N ILE A 50 -3.42 -0.39 -7.79
CA ILE A 50 -4.40 0.18 -6.85
C ILE A 50 -3.86 0.15 -5.42
N MET A 51 -3.25 -0.97 -5.00
CA MET A 51 -2.68 -1.13 -3.67
C MET A 51 -1.51 -0.19 -3.43
N VAL A 52 -0.65 0.00 -4.43
CA VAL A 52 0.43 1.00 -4.39
C VAL A 52 -0.17 2.39 -4.23
N GLY A 53 -1.13 2.79 -5.07
CA GLY A 53 -1.79 4.10 -4.97
C GLY A 53 -2.45 4.33 -3.61
N ALA A 54 -3.18 3.33 -3.11
CA ALA A 54 -3.82 3.37 -1.80
C ALA A 54 -2.81 3.56 -0.65
N SER A 55 -1.64 2.91 -0.73
CA SER A 55 -0.59 3.06 0.29
C SER A 55 -0.06 4.50 0.37
N PHE A 56 0.14 5.18 -0.76
CA PHE A 56 0.56 6.58 -0.79
C PHE A 56 -0.53 7.52 -0.28
N ILE A 57 -1.80 7.26 -0.63
CA ILE A 57 -2.93 8.07 -0.14
C ILE A 57 -3.04 7.96 1.38
N LEU A 58 -3.03 6.74 1.91
CA LEU A 58 -3.10 6.49 3.35
C LEU A 58 -1.93 7.12 4.10
N ALA A 59 -0.70 6.92 3.61
CA ALA A 59 0.48 7.54 4.19
C ALA A 59 0.37 9.08 4.22
N SER A 60 -0.14 9.68 3.14
CA SER A 60 -0.34 11.13 3.04
C SER A 60 -1.37 11.64 4.04
N ILE A 61 -2.48 10.93 4.20
CA ILE A 61 -3.52 11.26 5.18
C ILE A 61 -2.94 11.18 6.59
N THR A 62 -2.26 10.08 6.94
CA THR A 62 -1.67 9.89 8.27
C THR A 62 -0.64 10.97 8.59
N PHE A 63 0.27 11.29 7.66
CA PHE A 63 1.25 12.36 7.87
C PHE A 63 0.61 13.74 8.01
N LYS A 64 -0.47 14.01 7.26
CA LYS A 64 -1.22 15.27 7.38
C LYS A 64 -1.90 15.39 8.75
N PHE A 65 -2.40 14.28 9.30
CA PHE A 65 -2.94 14.24 10.66
C PHE A 65 -1.85 14.43 11.71
N ILE A 66 -0.73 13.72 11.61
CA ILE A 66 0.39 13.82 12.56
C ILE A 66 0.99 15.22 12.59
N LYS A 67 1.10 15.90 11.45
CA LYS A 67 1.60 17.29 11.40
C LYS A 67 0.62 18.34 11.94
N LYS A 68 -0.66 17.99 12.08
CA LYS A 68 -1.71 18.89 12.54
C LYS A 68 -2.03 18.72 14.03
N ALA A 69 -1.62 17.58 14.62
CA ALA A 69 -1.66 17.31 16.05
C ALA A 69 -0.45 17.95 16.75
#